data_AF-A0A1E7EJ65-F1
#
_entry.id   AF-A0A1E7EJ65-F1
#
_cell.length_a   1.000
_cell.length_b   1.000
_cell.length_c   1.000
_cell.angle_alpha   90.00
_cell.angle_beta   90.00
_cell.angle_gamma   90.00
#
_symmetry.space_group_name_H-M   'P 1'
#
loop_
_entity.id
_entity.type
_entity.pdbx_description
1 polymer ?
#
loop_
_entity_poly.entity_id
_entity_poly.type
_entity_poly.pdbx_seq_one_letter_code
_entity_poly.pdbx_strand_id
1 'polypeptide(L)'
;NKYGYENLISWMPDRKSFKIHVGNTKDETENAMFVKLLKQYFNQTKYDSFLRQLMLYNFKRIYKGPQRGVCKHVLFMEGRPDLFHR
;
A
#
# COMPACT_ATOMS: atom_id res chain seq x y z
N ASN A 1 -12.14 3.04 -8.39
CA ASN A 1 -12.18 2.56 -6.99
C ASN A 1 -13.35 3.22 -6.27
N LYS A 2 -14.23 2.43 -5.63
CA LYS A 2 -15.47 2.90 -4.98
C LYS A 2 -15.25 3.96 -3.89
N TYR A 3 -14.02 4.06 -3.36
CA TYR A 3 -13.68 4.89 -2.20
C TYR A 3 -12.79 6.11 -2.49
N GLY A 4 -12.39 6.33 -3.75
CA GLY A 4 -11.67 7.56 -4.15
C GLY A 4 -10.21 7.67 -3.66
N TYR A 5 -9.58 6.60 -3.17
CA TYR A 5 -8.21 6.63 -2.66
C TYR A 5 -7.12 6.41 -3.73
N GLU A 6 -7.46 6.53 -5.01
CA GLU A 6 -6.57 6.22 -6.16
C GLU A 6 -5.22 6.94 -6.06
N ASN A 7 -5.24 8.18 -5.58
CA ASN A 7 -4.05 9.04 -5.44
C ASN A 7 -3.17 8.68 -4.23
N LEU A 8 -3.68 7.87 -3.30
CA LEU A 8 -2.96 7.43 -2.10
C LEU A 8 -2.49 5.98 -2.26
N ILE A 9 -3.36 5.13 -2.76
CA ILE A 9 -3.12 3.71 -3.00
C ILE A 9 -3.98 3.20 -4.15
N SER A 10 -3.35 2.51 -5.10
CA SER A 10 -4.06 1.95 -6.25
C SER A 10 -3.49 0.59 -6.63
N TRP A 11 -4.30 -0.26 -7.26
CA TRP A 11 -3.80 -1.43 -7.96
C TRP A 11 -2.93 -1.01 -9.15
N MET A 12 -1.91 -1.81 -9.46
CA MET A 12 -1.16 -1.68 -10.70
C MET A 12 -1.95 -2.31 -11.85
N PRO A 13 -1.68 -1.93 -13.12
CA PRO A 13 -2.39 -2.48 -14.28
C PRO A 13 -2.31 -4.02 -14.38
N ASP A 14 -1.27 -4.62 -13.81
CA ASP A 14 -1.08 -6.07 -13.78
C ASP A 14 -2.00 -6.81 -12.79
N ARG A 15 -2.70 -6.09 -11.91
CA ARG A 15 -3.59 -6.59 -10.84
C ARG A 15 -2.92 -7.57 -9.85
N LYS A 16 -1.59 -7.67 -9.88
CA LYS A 16 -0.77 -8.54 -9.02
C LYS A 16 0.00 -7.76 -7.96
N SER A 17 -0.10 -6.45 -8.02
CA SER A 17 0.60 -5.54 -7.14
C SER A 17 -0.20 -4.27 -6.94
N PHE A 18 0.06 -3.57 -5.85
CA PHE A 18 -0.51 -2.26 -5.58
C PHE A 18 0.61 -1.26 -5.34
N LYS A 19 0.35 0.01 -5.59
CA LYS A 19 1.30 1.10 -5.36
C LYS A 19 0.76 2.00 -4.26
N ILE A 20 1.62 2.24 -3.27
CA ILE A 20 1.42 3.31 -2.31
C ILE A 20 2.12 4.55 -2.89
N HIS A 21 1.34 5.59 -3.18
CA HIS A 21 1.85 6.81 -3.81
C HIS A 21 2.45 7.80 -2.80
N VAL A 22 2.22 7.57 -1.51
CA VAL A 22 2.77 8.38 -0.40
C VAL A 22 4.13 7.86 0.10
N GLY A 23 4.89 8.71 0.79
CA GLY A 23 6.16 8.33 1.42
C GLY A 23 7.42 8.76 0.66
N ASN A 24 7.33 9.81 -0.16
CA ASN A 24 8.50 10.50 -0.72
C ASN A 24 8.35 12.02 -0.90
N THR A 25 7.19 12.59 -0.56
CA THR A 25 6.99 14.04 -0.63
C THR A 25 7.42 14.66 0.69
N LYS A 26 8.04 15.86 0.63
CA LYS A 26 8.17 16.73 1.81
C LYS A 26 6.81 17.28 2.25
N ASP A 27 5.77 16.96 1.48
CA ASP A 27 4.40 17.36 1.75
C ASP A 27 3.85 16.49 2.89
N GLU A 28 3.91 17.05 4.09
CA GLU A 28 3.33 16.46 5.30
C GLU A 28 1.83 16.15 5.12
N THR A 29 1.15 16.83 4.20
CA THR A 29 -0.28 16.67 3.94
C THR A 29 -0.62 15.28 3.37
N GLU A 30 0.16 14.79 2.39
CA GLU A 30 -0.10 13.48 1.77
C GLU A 30 0.16 12.32 2.73
N ASN A 31 1.26 12.41 3.50
CA ASN A 31 1.53 11.46 4.57
C ASN A 31 0.42 11.50 5.64
N ALA A 32 -0.09 12.69 6.00
CA ALA A 32 -1.19 12.82 6.94
C ALA A 32 -2.50 12.20 6.41
N MET A 33 -2.80 12.33 5.11
CA MET A 33 -3.97 11.69 4.51
C MET A 33 -3.87 10.17 4.56
N PHE A 34 -2.71 9.60 4.25
CA PHE A 34 -2.52 8.16 4.35
C PHE A 34 -2.56 7.67 5.79
N VAL A 35 -2.01 8.41 6.75
CA VAL A 35 -2.11 8.08 8.17
C VAL A 35 -3.57 8.13 8.66
N LYS A 36 -4.39 9.07 8.18
CA LYS A 36 -5.84 9.07 8.47
C LYS A 36 -6.51 7.79 7.95
N LEU A 37 -6.15 7.35 6.75
CA LEU A 37 -6.63 6.08 6.19
C LEU A 37 -6.18 4.89 7.06
N LEU A 38 -4.90 4.84 7.45
CA LEU A 38 -4.40 3.77 8.33
C LEU A 38 -5.10 3.75 9.68
N LYS A 39 -5.42 4.92 10.25
CA LYS A 39 -6.16 5.02 11.51
C LYS A 39 -7.59 4.48 11.36
N GLN A 40 -8.25 4.75 10.24
CA GLN A 40 -9.61 4.28 9.95
C GLN A 40 -9.68 2.75 9.75
N TYR A 41 -8.74 2.16 9.01
CA TYR A 41 -8.83 0.75 8.59
C TYR A 41 -8.00 -0.20 9.46
N PHE A 42 -6.92 0.28 10.09
CA PHE A 42 -5.96 -0.56 10.81
C PHE A 42 -5.69 -0.08 12.25
N ASN A 43 -6.33 1.01 12.69
CA ASN A 43 -6.06 1.68 13.97
C ASN A 43 -4.57 2.04 14.15
N GLN A 44 -3.88 2.39 13.06
CA GLN A 44 -2.46 2.75 13.06
C GLN A 44 -2.24 4.24 12.84
N THR A 45 -1.21 4.78 13.49
CA THR A 45 -0.86 6.21 13.42
C THR A 45 0.47 6.47 12.71
N LYS A 46 1.21 5.43 12.35
CA LYS A 46 2.55 5.54 11.75
C LYS A 46 2.62 4.75 10.46
N TYR A 47 3.05 5.43 9.39
CA TYR A 47 3.30 4.82 8.09
C TYR A 47 4.36 3.72 8.16
N ASP A 48 5.45 3.93 8.91
CA ASP A 48 6.52 2.94 9.02
C ASP A 48 6.08 1.64 9.70
N SER A 49 5.12 1.71 10.63
CA SER A 49 4.53 0.52 11.24
C SER A 49 3.77 -0.32 10.22
N PHE A 50 3.03 0.34 9.32
CA PHE A 50 2.34 -0.32 8.21
C PHE A 50 3.34 -0.96 7.24
N LEU A 51 4.42 -0.25 6.87
CA LEU A 51 5.47 -0.83 6.02
C LEU A 51 6.15 -2.03 6.67
N ARG A 52 6.37 -2.00 7.99
CA ARG A 52 6.94 -3.12 8.73
C ARG A 52 6.00 -4.33 8.72
N GLN A 53 4.69 -4.15 8.82
CA GLN A 53 3.73 -5.24 8.66
C GLN A 53 3.77 -5.86 7.27
N LEU A 54 3.80 -5.03 6.21
CA LEU A 54 3.96 -5.55 4.84
C LEU A 54 5.23 -6.40 4.72
N MET A 55 6.34 -5.97 5.32
CA MET A 55 7.58 -6.76 5.37
C MET A 55 7.40 -8.07 6.15
N LEU A 56 6.74 -8.05 7.30
CA LEU A 56 6.45 -9.27 8.09
C LEU A 56 5.57 -10.26 7.33
N TYR A 57 4.66 -9.76 6.48
CA TYR A 57 3.84 -10.58 5.57
C TYR A 57 4.56 -10.91 4.24
N ASN A 58 5.89 -10.73 4.16
CA ASN A 58 6.71 -11.05 2.99
C ASN A 58 6.35 -10.29 1.70
N PHE A 59 5.70 -9.12 1.79
CA PHE A 59 5.52 -8.27 0.62
C PHE A 59 6.87 -7.75 0.13
N LYS A 60 7.09 -7.85 -1.18
CA LYS A 60 8.24 -7.26 -1.85
C LYS A 60 7.89 -5.83 -2.25
N ARG A 61 8.62 -4.85 -1.71
CA ARG A 61 8.44 -3.43 -2.03
C ARG A 61 9.58 -2.91 -2.90
N ILE A 62 9.25 -2.10 -3.89
CA ILE A 62 10.22 -1.37 -4.71
C ILE A 62 10.55 -0.05 -4.02
N TYR A 63 11.83 0.20 -3.72
CA TYR A 63 12.28 1.38 -2.97
C TYR A 63 12.88 2.50 -3.84
N LYS A 64 13.24 2.21 -5.09
CA LYS A 64 13.93 3.15 -6.00
C LYS A 64 13.32 3.14 -7.40
N GLY A 65 13.53 4.23 -8.14
CA GLY A 65 13.10 4.38 -9.54
C GLY A 65 11.60 4.68 -9.72
N PRO A 66 11.10 4.68 -10.97
CA PRO A 66 9.74 5.08 -11.31
C PRO A 66 8.63 4.22 -10.66
N GLN A 67 8.96 2.96 -10.37
CA GLN A 67 8.07 2.00 -9.73
C GLN A 67 8.19 1.98 -8.20
N ARG A 68 8.90 2.94 -7.59
CA ARG A 68 8.98 3.06 -6.12
C ARG A 68 7.58 3.08 -5.50
N GLY A 69 7.42 2.40 -4.38
CA GLY A 69 6.16 2.30 -3.64
C GLY A 69 5.27 1.14 -4.09
N VAL A 70 5.60 0.46 -5.19
CA VAL A 70 4.93 -0.78 -5.59
C VAL A 70 5.25 -1.88 -4.59
N CYS A 71 4.20 -2.52 -4.08
CA CYS A 71 4.20 -3.64 -3.17
C CYS A 71 3.55 -4.83 -3.86
N LYS A 72 4.20 -6.01 -3.81
CA LYS A 72 3.68 -7.24 -4.41
C LYS A 72 3.83 -8.43 -3.48
N HIS A 73 2.86 -9.33 -3.53
CA HIS A 73 2.93 -10.64 -2.87
C HIS A 73 2.25 -11.68 -3.76
N VAL A 74 2.81 -12.88 -3.86
CA VAL A 74 2.34 -13.91 -4.80
C VAL A 74 0.92 -14.40 -4.51
N LEU A 75 0.46 -14.25 -3.26
CA LEU A 75 -0.90 -14.59 -2.83
C LEU A 75 -1.83 -13.37 -2.75
N PHE A 76 -1.39 -12.17 -3.13
CA PHE A 76 -2.19 -10.94 -3.01
C PHE A 76 -2.47 -10.34 -4.39
N MET A 77 -3.66 -10.62 -4.94
CA MET A 77 -4.08 -10.15 -6.26
C MET A 77 -5.51 -9.60 -6.22
N GLU A 78 -5.79 -8.62 -7.07
CA GLU A 78 -7.12 -8.02 -7.17
C GLU A 78 -8.14 -9.06 -7.66
N GLY A 79 -9.27 -9.17 -6.95
CA GLY A 79 -10.34 -10.11 -7.31
C GLY A 79 -10.05 -11.58 -7.00
N ARG A 80 -8.96 -11.90 -6.29
CA ARG A 80 -8.58 -13.26 -5.90
C ARG A 80 -8.44 -13.45 -4.38
N PRO A 81 -9.52 -13.25 -3.61
CA PRO A 81 -9.50 -13.45 -2.16
C PRO A 81 -9.24 -14.91 -1.76
N ASP A 82 -9.50 -15.85 -2.67
CA ASP A 82 -9.24 -17.29 -2.51
C ASP A 82 -7.77 -17.63 -2.22
N LEU A 83 -6.85 -16.71 -2.55
CA LEU A 83 -5.41 -16.89 -2.32
C LEU A 83 -4.96 -16.49 -0.90
N PHE A 84 -5.78 -15.79 -0.11
CA PHE A 84 -5.35 -15.17 1.16
C PHE A 84 -5.20 -16.17 2.33
N HIS A 85 -5.81 -17.35 2.24
CA HIS A 85 -5.89 -18.34 3.33
C HIS A 85 -4.94 -19.53 3.16
N ARG A 86 -3.89 -19.39 2.34
CA ARG A 86 -2.87 -20.42 2.14
C ARG A 86 -1.62 -20.19 2.99
#